data_AF-A0A4C1YID6-F1
#
_entry.id   AF-A0A4C1YID6-F1
#
_cell.length_a   1.000
_cell.length_b   1.000
_cell.length_c   1.000
_cell.angle_alpha   90.00
_cell.angle_beta   90.00
_cell.angle_gamma   90.00
#
_symmetry.space_group_name_H-M   'P 1'
#
loop_
_entity.id
_entity.type
_entity.pdbx_description
1 polymer ?
#
loop_
_entity_poly.entity_id
_entity_poly.type
_entity_poly.pdbx_seq_one_letter_code
_entity_poly.pdbx_strand_id
1 'polypeptide(L)'
;MPKGKVLKGQTREFVLRLREYFEKESRNGGPLTPVAQVRDRVAAALGISSPTVAKITKEGFGSSGMEQNKLSTSKKKHHSCKVTVIVSFDTDAIRRHIYDYYQRKDIPTLKNIVQSLRNSGLFRG
;
A
#
# COMPACT_ATOMS: atom_id res chain seq x y z
N MET A 1 -15.17 24.26 -11.85
CA MET A 1 -15.54 22.95 -11.27
C MET A 1 -16.00 22.04 -12.41
N PRO A 2 -15.38 20.87 -12.65
CA PRO A 2 -15.79 19.98 -13.72
C PRO A 2 -17.17 19.38 -13.37
N LYS A 3 -18.22 19.89 -14.02
CA LYS A 3 -19.58 19.34 -13.94
C LYS A 3 -19.60 17.99 -14.69
N GLY A 4 -20.19 16.94 -14.10
CA GLY A 4 -20.42 15.66 -14.78
C GLY A 4 -19.39 14.53 -14.58
N LYS A 5 -18.39 14.68 -13.69
CA LYS A 5 -17.49 13.55 -13.34
C LYS A 5 -18.11 12.65 -12.28
N VAL A 6 -18.13 11.35 -12.53
CA VAL A 6 -18.59 10.33 -11.57
C VAL A 6 -17.58 10.23 -10.42
N LEU A 7 -18.05 10.42 -9.19
CA LEU A 7 -17.26 10.23 -7.98
C LEU A 7 -17.10 8.73 -7.68
N LYS A 8 -15.92 8.32 -7.22
CA LYS A 8 -15.67 6.94 -6.76
C LYS A 8 -16.46 6.65 -5.48
N GLY A 9 -16.76 5.37 -5.24
CA GLY A 9 -17.61 4.92 -4.12
C GLY A 9 -17.24 5.52 -2.75
N GLN A 10 -15.97 5.42 -2.36
CA GLN A 10 -15.47 5.97 -1.09
C GLN A 10 -15.70 7.49 -0.98
N THR A 11 -15.51 8.25 -2.06
CA THR A 11 -15.77 9.69 -2.06
C THR A 11 -17.25 9.98 -1.86
N ARG A 12 -18.15 9.20 -2.47
CA ARG A 12 -19.61 9.35 -2.29
C ARG A 12 -20.02 9.06 -0.85
N GLU A 13 -19.42 8.05 -0.22
CA GLU A 13 -19.63 7.72 1.18
C GLU A 13 -19.17 8.86 2.11
N PHE A 14 -17.99 9.44 1.85
CA PHE A 14 -17.53 10.61 2.61
C PHE A 14 -18.46 11.81 2.47
N VAL A 15 -19.00 12.08 1.27
CA VAL A 15 -19.97 13.14 1.06
C VAL A 15 -21.25 12.90 1.88
N LEU A 16 -21.73 11.65 1.93
CA LEU A 16 -22.91 11.29 2.72
C LEU A 16 -22.68 11.51 4.23
N ARG A 17 -21.57 11.01 4.77
CA ARG A 17 -21.21 11.18 6.19
C ARG A 17 -21.06 12.66 6.56
N LEU A 18 -20.42 13.45 5.69
CA LEU A 18 -20.24 14.88 5.88
C LEU A 18 -21.60 15.59 5.96
N ARG A 19 -22.54 15.24 5.07
CA ARG A 19 -23.91 15.76 5.11
C ARG A 19 -24.60 15.41 6.43
N GLU A 20 -24.56 14.14 6.84
CA GLU A 20 -25.18 13.68 8.09
C GLU A 20 -24.62 14.40 9.32
N TYR A 21 -23.30 14.64 9.35
CA TYR A 21 -22.66 15.38 10.43
C TYR A 21 -23.20 16.81 10.53
N PHE A 22 -23.28 17.54 9.42
CA PHE A 22 -23.81 18.91 9.43
C PHE A 22 -25.32 18.98 9.67
N GLU A 23 -26.10 17.98 9.26
CA GLU A 23 -27.51 17.89 9.66
C GLU A 23 -27.66 17.72 11.17
N LYS A 24 -26.76 16.96 11.82
CA LYS A 24 -26.73 16.87 13.29
C LYS A 24 -26.34 18.21 13.93
N GLU A 25 -25.33 18.92 13.40
CA GLU A 25 -24.99 20.28 13.89
C GLU A 25 -26.17 21.26 13.74
N SER A 26 -26.88 21.19 12.62
CA SER A 26 -28.08 22.01 12.38
C SER A 26 -29.20 21.71 13.39
N ARG A 27 -29.48 20.44 13.65
CA ARG A 27 -30.46 20.02 14.67
C ARG A 27 -30.04 20.39 16.09
N ASN A 28 -28.73 20.39 16.36
CA ASN A 28 -28.15 20.75 17.64
C ASN A 28 -28.13 22.27 17.88
N GLY A 29 -28.48 23.10 16.87
CA GLY A 29 -28.42 24.56 16.98
C GLY A 29 -26.99 25.11 17.02
N GLY A 30 -26.00 24.32 16.63
CA GLY A 30 -24.60 24.73 16.66
C GLY A 30 -23.60 23.60 16.51
N PRO A 31 -22.31 23.95 16.44
CA PRO A 31 -21.22 22.99 16.32
C PRO A 31 -21.23 21.87 17.36
N LEU A 32 -21.14 20.60 16.91
CA LEU A 32 -20.95 19.46 17.81
C LEU A 32 -19.53 19.44 18.38
N THR A 33 -18.56 19.90 17.59
CA THR A 33 -17.16 20.04 17.99
C THR A 33 -16.74 21.48 17.74
N PRO A 34 -15.99 22.15 18.64
CA PRO A 34 -15.63 23.55 18.51
C PRO A 34 -14.97 23.86 17.16
N VAL A 35 -15.32 25.01 16.55
CA VAL A 35 -14.82 25.42 15.22
C VAL A 35 -13.28 25.50 15.20
N ALA A 36 -12.66 25.85 16.33
CA ALA A 36 -11.21 25.88 16.49
C ALA A 36 -10.54 24.50 16.32
N GLN A 37 -11.25 23.41 16.62
CA GLN A 37 -10.71 22.04 16.56
C GLN A 37 -10.92 21.41 15.17
N VAL A 38 -10.39 22.06 14.13
CA VAL A 38 -10.61 21.70 12.72
C VAL A 38 -10.30 20.23 12.43
N ARG A 39 -9.17 19.71 12.94
CA ARG A 39 -8.76 18.32 12.70
C ARG A 39 -9.76 17.32 13.25
N ASP A 40 -10.22 17.53 14.48
CA ASP A 40 -11.12 16.61 15.16
C ASP A 40 -12.55 16.71 14.61
N ARG A 41 -12.96 17.91 14.17
CA ARG A 41 -14.19 18.11 13.37
C ARG A 41 -14.18 17.28 12.08
N VAL A 42 -13.09 17.34 11.31
CA VAL A 42 -12.96 16.58 10.06
C VAL A 42 -12.95 15.07 10.33
N ALA A 43 -12.26 14.64 11.39
CA ALA A 43 -12.23 13.24 11.82
C ALA A 43 -13.64 12.73 12.17
N ALA A 44 -14.40 13.50 12.96
CA ALA A 44 -15.77 13.18 13.35
C ALA A 44 -16.73 13.19 12.16
N ALA A 45 -16.62 14.19 11.27
CA ALA A 45 -17.52 14.34 10.13
C ALA A 45 -17.32 13.26 9.05
N LEU A 46 -16.07 12.84 8.79
CA LEU A 46 -15.77 11.83 7.79
C LEU A 46 -15.72 10.40 8.36
N GLY A 47 -15.71 10.26 9.69
CA GLY A 47 -15.59 8.97 10.38
C GLY A 47 -14.23 8.32 10.16
N ILE A 48 -13.15 9.09 10.27
CA ILE A 48 -11.76 8.62 10.12
C ILE A 48 -10.91 9.07 11.32
N SER A 49 -9.76 8.43 11.53
CA SER A 49 -8.90 8.76 12.67
C SER A 49 -8.27 10.16 12.55
N SER A 50 -8.18 10.90 13.67
CA SER A 50 -7.51 12.20 13.74
C SER A 50 -6.04 12.14 13.25
N PRO A 51 -5.25 11.08 13.54
CA PRO A 51 -3.94 10.88 12.93
C PRO A 51 -3.96 10.73 11.39
N THR A 52 -4.98 10.07 10.82
CA THR A 52 -5.15 9.97 9.37
C THR A 52 -5.37 11.35 8.76
N VAL A 53 -6.24 12.17 9.37
CA VAL A 53 -6.46 13.55 8.94
C VAL A 53 -5.14 14.32 8.98
N ALA A 54 -4.39 14.24 10.09
CA ALA A 54 -3.09 14.92 10.22
C ALA A 54 -2.09 14.51 9.12
N LYS A 55 -2.02 13.21 8.79
CA LYS A 55 -1.15 12.70 7.71
C LYS A 55 -1.54 13.27 6.36
N ILE A 56 -2.83 13.25 6.02
CA ILE A 56 -3.36 13.79 4.75
C ILE A 56 -3.14 15.30 4.67
N THR A 57 -3.39 16.05 5.74
CA THR A 57 -3.14 17.49 5.80
C THR A 57 -1.66 17.80 5.60
N LYS A 58 -0.76 17.05 6.26
CA LYS A 58 0.69 17.20 6.08
C LYS A 58 1.13 16.88 4.66
N GLU A 59 0.55 15.85 4.04
CA GLU A 59 0.81 15.51 2.64
C GLU A 59 0.33 16.61 1.69
N GLY A 60 -0.85 17.20 1.94
CA GLY A 60 -1.45 18.23 1.11
C GLY A 60 -0.86 19.62 1.27
N PHE A 61 -0.33 19.97 2.45
CA PHE A 61 0.18 21.32 2.76
C PHE A 61 1.69 21.41 3.02
N GLY A 62 2.38 20.26 3.04
CA GLY A 62 3.79 20.18 3.43
C GLY A 62 4.02 20.47 4.92
N SER A 63 5.29 20.55 5.33
CA SER A 63 5.67 20.89 6.73
C SER A 63 5.46 22.38 7.07
N SER A 64 5.43 23.26 6.05
CA SER A 64 5.22 24.70 6.21
C SER A 64 3.74 25.11 6.28
N GLY A 65 2.82 24.23 5.91
CA GLY A 65 1.37 24.48 5.96
C GLY A 65 0.83 25.40 4.85
N MET A 66 1.68 25.90 3.95
CA MET A 66 1.31 26.88 2.92
C MET A 66 1.31 26.34 1.49
N GLU A 67 1.94 25.18 1.24
CA GLU A 67 2.14 24.68 -0.13
C GLU A 67 1.07 23.68 -0.54
N GLN A 68 0.31 23.94 -1.62
CA GLN A 68 -0.66 22.97 -2.13
C GLN A 68 0.02 21.84 -2.90
N ASN A 69 0.26 20.74 -2.22
CA ASN A 69 0.85 19.53 -2.78
C ASN A 69 -0.22 18.60 -3.36
N LYS A 70 0.15 17.91 -4.44
CA LYS A 70 -0.71 16.90 -5.06
C LYS A 70 -0.71 15.64 -4.20
N LEU A 71 -1.86 15.33 -3.60
CA LEU A 71 -2.07 14.08 -2.86
C LEU A 71 -1.77 12.88 -3.77
N SER A 72 -0.86 12.02 -3.34
CA SER A 72 -0.39 10.84 -4.05
C SER A 72 -0.80 9.60 -3.28
N THR A 73 -1.79 8.88 -3.80
CA THR A 73 -2.09 7.55 -3.29
C THR A 73 -0.98 6.61 -3.75
N SER A 74 -0.16 6.12 -2.82
CA SER A 74 0.87 5.13 -3.12
C SER A 74 0.27 3.97 -3.91
N LYS A 75 0.83 3.69 -5.09
CA LYS A 75 0.42 2.55 -5.91
C LYS A 75 0.63 1.28 -5.08
N LYS A 76 -0.36 0.38 -5.08
CA LYS A 76 -0.21 -0.94 -4.43
C LYS A 76 1.08 -1.58 -4.96
N LYS A 77 1.99 -1.93 -4.05
CA LYS A 77 3.20 -2.68 -4.42
C LYS A 77 2.74 -4.04 -4.95
N HIS A 78 2.86 -4.26 -6.25
CA HIS A 78 2.68 -5.58 -6.82
C HIS A 78 3.86 -6.43 -6.35
N HIS A 79 3.61 -7.35 -5.42
CA HIS A 79 4.56 -8.41 -5.14
C HIS A 79 4.64 -9.29 -6.38
N SER A 80 5.84 -9.53 -6.92
CA SER A 80 6.00 -10.52 -7.99
C SER A 80 5.52 -11.87 -7.46
N CYS A 81 4.51 -12.46 -8.13
CA CYS A 81 4.16 -13.85 -7.87
C CYS A 81 5.40 -14.70 -8.12
N LYS A 82 5.78 -15.52 -7.14
CA LYS A 82 6.86 -16.51 -7.31
C LYS A 82 6.41 -17.49 -8.40
N VAL A 83 7.17 -17.58 -9.48
CA VAL A 83 6.93 -18.54 -10.57
C VAL A 83 6.93 -19.95 -9.96
N THR A 84 5.78 -20.61 -10.01
CA THR A 84 5.53 -21.92 -9.36
C THR A 84 5.43 -23.07 -10.36
N VAL A 85 5.64 -22.81 -11.65
CA VAL A 85 5.72 -23.86 -12.66
C VAL A 85 7.17 -24.31 -12.77
N ILE A 86 7.55 -25.25 -11.91
CA ILE A 86 8.83 -25.98 -12.05
C ILE A 86 8.49 -27.27 -12.79
N VAL A 87 9.09 -27.49 -13.96
CA VAL A 87 8.91 -28.75 -14.70
C VAL A 87 9.67 -29.86 -13.96
N SER A 88 9.18 -31.10 -13.95
CA SER A 88 9.85 -32.22 -13.27
C SER A 88 11.32 -32.35 -13.68
N PHE A 89 11.64 -32.07 -14.95
CA PHE A 89 12.99 -32.00 -15.48
C PHE A 89 13.89 -31.00 -14.72
N ASP A 90 13.40 -29.79 -14.46
CA ASP A 90 14.16 -28.77 -13.73
C ASP A 90 14.41 -29.20 -12.28
N THR A 91 13.44 -29.86 -11.65
CA THR A 91 13.60 -30.38 -10.28
C THR A 91 14.70 -31.43 -10.20
N ASP A 92 14.78 -32.33 -11.18
CA ASP A 92 15.77 -33.40 -11.21
C ASP A 92 17.17 -32.85 -11.48
N ALA A 93 17.28 -31.87 -12.38
CA ALA A 93 18.54 -31.23 -12.69
C ALA A 93 19.07 -30.39 -11.50
N ILE A 94 18.20 -29.70 -10.76
CA ILE A 94 18.58 -29.02 -9.52
C ILE A 94 19.04 -30.04 -8.45
N ARG A 95 18.33 -31.17 -8.32
CA ARG A 95 18.69 -32.22 -7.35
C ARG A 95 20.06 -32.81 -7.62
N ARG A 96 20.42 -33.05 -8.90
CA ARG A 96 21.76 -33.50 -9.29
C ARG A 96 22.85 -32.52 -8.88
N HIS A 97 22.65 -31.22 -9.15
CA HIS A 97 23.59 -30.19 -8.72
C HIS A 97 23.80 -30.16 -7.20
N ILE A 98 22.74 -30.38 -6.40
CA ILE A 98 22.85 -30.48 -4.95
C ILE A 98 23.64 -31.74 -4.54
N TYR A 99 23.39 -32.88 -5.18
CA TYR A 99 24.13 -34.11 -4.89
C TYR A 99 25.62 -34.05 -5.24
N ASP A 100 25.99 -33.30 -6.29
CA ASP A 100 27.40 -33.10 -6.63
C ASP A 100 28.19 -32.43 -5.50
N TYR A 101 27.57 -31.53 -4.71
CA TYR A 101 28.22 -30.94 -3.53
C TYR A 101 28.50 -31.99 -2.45
N TYR A 102 27.56 -32.88 -2.20
CA TYR A 102 27.74 -33.98 -1.24
C TYR A 102 28.80 -34.98 -1.70
N GLN A 103 28.88 -35.28 -3.00
CA GLN A 103 29.93 -36.12 -3.57
C GLN A 103 31.32 -35.50 -3.38
N ARG A 104 31.44 -34.18 -3.53
CA ARG A 104 32.68 -33.43 -3.33
C ARG A 104 33.02 -33.18 -1.85
N LYS A 105 32.13 -33.56 -0.93
CA LYS A 105 32.19 -33.24 0.52
C LYS A 105 32.21 -31.73 0.82
N ASP A 106 31.66 -30.93 -0.08
CA ASP A 106 31.49 -29.49 0.10
C ASP A 106 30.15 -29.18 0.77
N ILE A 107 30.10 -28.12 1.58
CA ILE A 107 28.86 -27.67 2.22
C ILE A 107 28.01 -26.90 1.19
N PRO A 108 26.80 -27.40 0.83
CA PRO A 108 25.95 -26.73 -0.14
C PRO A 108 25.31 -25.49 0.51
N THR A 109 25.89 -24.31 0.27
CA THR A 109 25.28 -23.03 0.66
C THR A 109 24.38 -22.51 -0.46
N LEU A 110 23.33 -21.76 -0.10
CA LEU A 110 22.39 -21.18 -1.07
C LEU A 110 23.12 -20.34 -2.14
N LYS A 111 24.12 -19.56 -1.73
CA LYS A 111 24.94 -18.74 -2.64
C LYS A 111 25.65 -19.60 -3.69
N ASN A 112 26.24 -20.72 -3.27
CA ASN A 112 26.97 -21.62 -4.15
C ASN A 112 26.03 -22.36 -5.11
N ILE A 113 24.89 -22.84 -4.61
CA ILE A 113 23.86 -23.50 -5.44
C ILE A 113 23.32 -22.54 -6.50
N VAL A 114 22.94 -21.31 -6.12
CA VAL A 114 22.44 -20.30 -7.06
C VAL A 114 23.48 -19.98 -8.13
N GLN A 115 24.76 -19.86 -7.76
CA GLN A 115 25.83 -19.63 -8.73
C GLN A 115 26.01 -20.81 -9.68
N SER A 116 25.99 -22.04 -9.15
CA SER A 116 26.09 -23.27 -9.95
C SER A 116 24.94 -23.40 -10.96
N LEU A 117 23.71 -23.14 -10.51
CA LEU A 117 22.50 -23.17 -11.35
C LEU A 117 22.47 -22.05 -12.41
N ARG A 118 23.06 -20.88 -12.12
CA ARG A 118 23.24 -19.81 -13.12
C ARG A 118 24.25 -20.21 -14.17
N ASN A 119 25.37 -20.81 -13.77
CA ASN A 119 26.41 -21.27 -14.69
C ASN A 119 25.90 -22.37 -15.64
N SER A 120 25.02 -23.26 -15.16
CA SER A 120 24.39 -24.31 -15.98
C SER A 120 23.14 -23.86 -16.75
N GLY A 121 22.75 -22.58 -16.62
CA GLY A 121 21.60 -22.01 -17.35
C GLY A 121 20.23 -22.44 -16.84
N LEU A 122 20.18 -23.19 -15.73
CA LEU A 122 18.95 -23.67 -15.08
C LEU A 122 18.22 -22.59 -14.27
N PHE A 123 18.90 -21.48 -13.95
CA PHE A 123 18.30 -20.39 -13.18
C PHE A 123 18.67 -19.03 -13.78
N ARG A 124 17.65 -18.23 -14.13
CA ARG A 124 17.81 -16.90 -14.78
C ARG A 124 17.37 -15.70 -13.94
N GLY A 125 16.89 -15.89 -12.71
CA GLY A 125 16.37 -14.78 -11.89
C GLY A 125 16.42 -15.04 -10.39
#